data_AF-A0A2S6GC58-F1
#
_entry.id   AF-A0A2S6GC58-F1
#
_cell.length_a   1.000
_cell.length_b   1.000
_cell.length_c   1.000
_cell.angle_alpha   90.00
_cell.angle_beta   90.00
_cell.angle_gamma   90.00
#
_symmetry.space_group_name_H-M   'P 1'
#
loop_
_entity.id
_entity.type
_entity.pdbx_description
1 polymer ?
#
loop_
_entity_poly.entity_id
_entity_poly.type
_entity_poly.pdbx_seq_one_letter_code
_entity_poly.pdbx_strand_id
1 'polypeptide(L)'
;MKTILSTAVTALALLGLAGCSADPAAPSPAPGTQPAGSAAPAPTGGSAAPAPAPGTAPTKSQAPHVAVQPDGKVDVPAGYKELPAAQVDVKALPDTYKERRVWSSADGKSLQLVAVARDACAGIDAQVSQATDTSVTVSLSPMTSPQGGPEGGKVCATVLTPRAVELALEQPIGTRTVVVTENAG
;
A
#
# COMPACT_ATOMS: atom_id res chain seq x y z
N MET A 1 14.21 25.16 -36.07
CA MET A 1 13.07 24.85 -36.97
C MET A 1 13.53 23.85 -38.01
N LYS A 2 13.13 22.58 -37.87
CA LYS A 2 13.16 21.60 -38.96
C LYS A 2 12.18 20.49 -38.60
N THR A 3 11.06 20.55 -39.30
CA THR A 3 9.88 19.68 -39.24
C THR A 3 10.16 18.40 -40.00
N ILE A 4 9.91 17.24 -39.41
CA ILE A 4 9.73 15.98 -40.16
C ILE A 4 8.50 15.27 -39.58
N LEU A 5 7.37 15.46 -40.26
CA LEU A 5 6.21 14.57 -40.20
C LEU A 5 6.55 13.31 -41.00
N SER A 6 6.18 12.13 -40.48
CA SER A 6 5.84 10.97 -41.31
C SER A 6 4.78 10.11 -40.62
N THR A 7 3.62 10.10 -41.24
CA THR A 7 2.45 9.22 -41.10
C THR A 7 2.77 7.76 -41.40
N ALA A 8 2.17 6.82 -40.67
CA ALA A 8 1.71 5.54 -41.23
C ALA A 8 0.58 4.92 -40.39
N VAL A 9 -0.49 4.57 -41.11
CA VAL A 9 -1.74 3.95 -40.68
C VAL A 9 -1.66 2.46 -40.96
N THR A 10 -2.10 1.60 -40.01
CA THR A 10 -2.54 0.20 -40.26
C THR A 10 -3.26 -0.27 -38.99
N ALA A 11 -4.60 -0.36 -38.92
CA ALA A 11 -5.54 -1.33 -39.53
C ALA A 11 -5.67 -2.67 -38.75
N LEU A 12 -6.85 -2.82 -38.13
CA LEU A 12 -7.69 -4.01 -37.86
C LEU A 12 -7.10 -5.43 -37.73
N ALA A 13 -7.45 -6.11 -36.63
CA ALA A 13 -8.01 -7.48 -36.55
C ALA A 13 -8.66 -7.65 -35.15
N LEU A 14 -9.98 -7.72 -34.94
CA LEU A 14 -11.01 -8.76 -35.20
C LEU A 14 -10.79 -10.14 -34.57
N LEU A 15 -11.72 -10.48 -33.65
CA LEU A 15 -12.31 -11.78 -33.29
C LEU A 15 -11.54 -12.81 -32.42
N GLY A 16 -12.19 -13.18 -31.32
CA GLY A 16 -12.00 -14.43 -30.58
C GLY A 16 -13.09 -14.66 -29.53
N LEU A 17 -14.16 -15.37 -29.91
CA LEU A 17 -15.25 -15.86 -29.05
C LEU A 17 -14.86 -17.13 -28.27
N ALA A 18 -15.68 -17.45 -27.26
CA ALA A 18 -15.91 -18.76 -26.61
C ALA A 18 -14.96 -19.14 -25.45
N GLY A 19 -15.42 -19.67 -24.31
CA GLY A 19 -16.76 -20.17 -23.99
C GLY A 19 -16.93 -20.50 -22.50
N CYS A 20 -18.19 -20.79 -22.17
CA CYS A 20 -18.73 -21.26 -20.90
C CYS A 20 -18.02 -22.51 -20.34
N SER A 21 -18.04 -22.67 -19.02
CA SER A 21 -18.74 -23.80 -18.36
C SER A 21 -18.96 -23.50 -16.89
N ALA A 22 -20.22 -23.60 -16.48
CA ALA A 22 -20.69 -23.56 -15.11
C ALA A 22 -20.80 -24.99 -14.54
N ASP A 23 -21.16 -25.04 -13.25
CA ASP A 23 -21.96 -26.08 -12.57
C ASP A 23 -21.17 -27.18 -11.78
N PRO A 24 -21.79 -27.88 -10.81
CA PRO A 24 -22.30 -27.40 -9.50
C PRO A 24 -21.90 -28.34 -8.32
N ALA A 25 -22.53 -28.09 -7.16
CA ALA A 25 -23.01 -29.06 -6.15
C ALA A 25 -22.36 -29.10 -4.75
N ALA A 26 -23.23 -28.79 -3.77
CA ALA A 26 -23.26 -29.10 -2.34
C ALA A 26 -23.18 -30.64 -2.06
N PRO A 27 -23.27 -31.20 -0.81
CA PRO A 27 -23.69 -30.62 0.47
C PRO A 27 -22.89 -31.09 1.74
N SER A 28 -23.30 -30.54 2.90
CA SER A 28 -22.94 -30.95 4.27
C SER A 28 -23.49 -32.35 4.65
N PRO A 29 -22.90 -33.02 5.66
CA PRO A 29 -23.65 -33.30 6.90
C PRO A 29 -22.77 -33.13 8.18
N ALA A 30 -23.19 -32.40 9.23
CA ALA A 30 -24.14 -32.75 10.30
C ALA A 30 -23.44 -33.45 11.53
N PRO A 31 -24.10 -33.60 12.70
CA PRO A 31 -23.64 -33.05 13.98
C PRO A 31 -23.28 -34.15 15.02
N GLY A 32 -22.35 -33.84 15.94
CA GLY A 32 -22.00 -34.73 17.05
C GLY A 32 -22.41 -34.14 18.40
N THR A 33 -23.43 -34.72 19.03
CA THR A 33 -23.94 -34.43 20.38
C THR A 33 -23.34 -35.34 21.45
N GLN A 34 -23.16 -34.77 22.66
CA GLN A 34 -23.22 -35.39 24.02
C GLN A 34 -22.04 -36.25 24.54
N PRO A 35 -21.90 -36.49 25.87
CA PRO A 35 -22.56 -35.90 27.05
C PRO A 35 -21.62 -35.52 28.24
N ALA A 36 -22.26 -35.02 29.30
CA ALA A 36 -21.76 -34.46 30.55
C ALA A 36 -20.94 -35.38 31.48
N GLY A 37 -20.09 -34.76 32.31
CA GLY A 37 -19.41 -35.38 33.45
C GLY A 37 -19.24 -34.38 34.60
N SER A 38 -19.84 -34.74 35.74
CA SER A 38 -19.97 -33.99 36.99
C SER A 38 -18.67 -33.62 37.71
N ALA A 39 -18.70 -32.52 38.46
CA ALA A 39 -18.43 -32.44 39.92
C ALA A 39 -17.76 -31.12 40.33
N ALA A 40 -18.33 -30.47 41.35
CA ALA A 40 -17.71 -29.39 42.12
C ALA A 40 -16.54 -29.93 42.98
N PRO A 41 -15.57 -29.08 43.36
CA PRO A 41 -15.70 -28.40 44.66
C PRO A 41 -15.19 -26.95 44.68
N ALA A 42 -15.75 -26.14 45.58
CA ALA A 42 -15.12 -24.90 46.05
C ALA A 42 -14.03 -25.25 47.08
N PRO A 43 -12.89 -24.53 47.11
CA PRO A 43 -12.63 -23.76 48.32
C PRO A 43 -11.86 -22.41 48.11
N THR A 44 -12.22 -21.45 48.97
CA THR A 44 -11.40 -20.43 49.64
C THR A 44 -10.19 -19.76 48.95
N GLY A 45 -10.26 -18.42 48.90
CA GLY A 45 -9.20 -17.55 49.42
C GLY A 45 -7.94 -17.40 48.57
N GLY A 46 -7.94 -16.45 47.64
CA GLY A 46 -6.74 -16.00 46.93
C GLY A 46 -6.76 -14.48 46.78
N SER A 47 -5.80 -13.83 47.42
CA SER A 47 -5.51 -12.39 47.34
C SER A 47 -5.47 -11.92 45.88
N ALA A 48 -6.22 -10.86 45.55
CA ALA A 48 -6.19 -10.22 44.24
C ALA A 48 -4.81 -9.60 44.00
N ALA A 49 -3.98 -10.28 43.21
CA ALA A 49 -2.81 -9.68 42.59
C ALA A 49 -3.28 -8.65 41.53
N PRO A 50 -2.65 -7.46 41.44
CA PRO A 50 -2.98 -6.50 40.40
C PRO A 50 -2.78 -7.13 39.02
N ALA A 51 -3.76 -6.93 38.12
CA ALA A 51 -3.62 -7.29 36.72
C ALA A 51 -2.34 -6.64 36.14
N PRO A 52 -1.51 -7.36 35.38
CA PRO A 52 -0.41 -6.75 34.64
C PRO A 52 -0.99 -5.66 33.73
N ALA A 53 -0.40 -4.46 33.79
CA ALA A 53 -0.69 -3.42 32.82
C ALA A 53 -0.57 -3.99 31.40
N PRO A 54 -1.39 -3.56 30.42
CA PRO A 54 -1.22 -3.96 29.03
C PRO A 54 0.20 -3.61 28.61
N GLY A 55 1.05 -4.63 28.49
CA GLY A 55 2.37 -4.46 27.93
C GLY A 55 2.18 -3.86 26.55
N THR A 56 2.72 -2.67 26.33
CA THR A 56 2.89 -2.11 25.00
C THR A 56 3.55 -3.18 24.15
N ALA A 57 2.79 -3.77 23.23
CA ALA A 57 3.33 -4.71 22.27
C ALA A 57 4.55 -4.06 21.61
N PRO A 58 5.67 -4.78 21.44
CA PRO A 58 6.85 -4.22 20.80
C PRO A 58 6.45 -3.77 19.40
N THR A 59 6.47 -2.46 19.19
CA THR A 59 6.36 -1.86 17.86
C THR A 59 7.51 -2.43 17.06
N LYS A 60 7.18 -3.33 16.13
CA LYS A 60 8.11 -3.90 15.15
C LYS A 60 8.94 -2.73 14.63
N SER A 61 10.26 -2.76 14.87
CA SER A 61 11.18 -1.71 14.42
C SER A 61 10.92 -1.48 12.93
N GLN A 62 10.27 -0.36 12.60
CA GLN A 62 9.92 -0.05 11.22
C GLN A 62 11.24 0.19 10.48
N ALA A 63 11.37 -0.40 9.31
CA ALA A 63 12.48 -0.09 8.43
C ALA A 63 12.54 1.44 8.21
N PRO A 64 13.75 2.02 8.08
CA PRO A 64 13.90 3.44 7.82
C PRO A 64 13.11 3.84 6.58
N HIS A 65 12.24 4.83 6.71
CA HIS A 65 11.38 5.32 5.64
C HIS A 65 11.47 6.83 5.51
N VAL A 66 11.26 7.35 4.30
CA VAL A 66 11.16 8.79 4.06
C VAL A 66 10.02 9.38 4.88
N ALA A 67 10.32 10.34 5.74
CA ALA A 67 9.32 10.96 6.61
C ALA A 67 9.21 12.47 6.32
N VAL A 68 7.98 13.00 6.37
CA VAL A 68 7.74 14.45 6.34
C VAL A 68 7.56 14.93 7.77
N GLN A 69 8.47 15.79 8.22
CA GLN A 69 8.43 16.39 9.54
C GLN A 69 7.34 17.47 9.63
N PRO A 70 6.85 17.82 10.84
CA PRO A 70 5.84 18.86 11.02
C PRO A 70 6.24 20.24 10.50
N ASP A 71 7.54 20.51 10.39
CA ASP A 71 8.09 21.75 9.83
C ASP A 71 8.22 21.71 8.29
N GLY A 72 7.74 20.63 7.65
CA GLY A 72 7.78 20.40 6.21
C GLY A 72 9.11 19.89 5.69
N LYS A 73 10.11 19.63 6.55
CA LYS A 73 11.36 19.00 6.12
C LYS A 73 11.15 17.53 5.82
N VAL A 74 11.84 17.03 4.82
CA VAL A 74 11.84 15.60 4.49
C VAL A 74 13.09 14.96 5.05
N ASP A 75 12.91 13.99 5.94
CA ASP A 75 13.95 13.09 6.41
C ASP A 75 14.06 11.93 5.43
N VAL A 76 15.25 11.75 4.85
CA VAL A 76 15.52 10.70 3.87
C VAL A 76 16.47 9.70 4.51
N PRO A 77 16.08 8.42 4.61
CA PRO A 77 16.94 7.39 5.17
C PRO A 77 18.27 7.27 4.43
N ALA A 78 19.31 6.87 5.17
CA ALA A 78 20.60 6.52 4.57
C ALA A 78 20.41 5.45 3.49
N GLY A 79 21.07 5.63 2.34
CA GLY A 79 21.00 4.72 1.20
C GLY A 79 19.87 5.02 0.21
N TYR A 80 19.04 6.04 0.45
CA TYR A 80 18.10 6.56 -0.52
C TYR A 80 18.59 7.86 -1.15
N LYS A 81 18.32 8.03 -2.45
CA LYS A 81 18.64 9.24 -3.20
C LYS A 81 17.40 9.71 -3.94
N GLU A 82 17.18 11.02 -3.92
CA GLU A 82 16.11 11.65 -4.70
C GLU A 82 16.34 11.45 -6.20
N LEU A 83 15.31 11.00 -6.91
CA LEU A 83 15.33 10.91 -8.36
C LEU A 83 15.26 12.32 -8.98
N PRO A 84 15.96 12.57 -10.10
CA PRO A 84 15.83 13.83 -10.82
C PRO A 84 14.37 14.13 -11.16
N ALA A 85 13.94 15.39 -11.02
CA ALA A 85 12.57 15.78 -11.32
C ALA A 85 12.13 15.44 -12.76
N ALA A 86 13.07 15.45 -13.72
CA ALA A 86 12.80 15.05 -15.11
C ALA A 86 12.53 13.54 -15.29
N GLN A 87 12.95 12.71 -14.32
CA GLN A 87 12.72 11.27 -14.30
C GLN A 87 11.38 10.90 -13.62
N VAL A 88 10.67 11.87 -13.04
CA VAL A 88 9.45 11.64 -12.28
C VAL A 88 8.28 12.39 -12.94
N ASP A 89 7.31 11.66 -13.49
CA ASP A 89 6.06 12.23 -13.98
C ASP A 89 4.94 12.04 -12.95
N VAL A 90 4.53 13.16 -12.34
CA VAL A 90 3.52 13.26 -11.28
C VAL A 90 2.34 14.14 -11.70
N LYS A 91 2.15 14.37 -13.01
CA LYS A 91 1.10 15.26 -13.51
C LYS A 91 -0.30 14.71 -13.27
N ALA A 92 -0.42 13.39 -13.16
CA ALA A 92 -1.68 12.73 -12.87
C ALA A 92 -2.08 12.79 -11.38
N LEU A 93 -1.18 13.25 -10.49
CA LEU A 93 -1.49 13.39 -9.07
C LEU A 93 -2.26 14.69 -8.77
N PRO A 94 -3.29 14.65 -7.90
CA PRO A 94 -3.99 15.85 -7.43
C PRO A 94 -3.10 16.84 -6.66
N ASP A 95 -3.54 18.09 -6.59
CA ASP A 95 -2.83 19.19 -5.89
C ASP A 95 -2.82 19.06 -4.35
N THR A 96 -3.52 18.08 -3.81
CA THR A 96 -3.43 17.68 -2.40
C THR A 96 -2.08 17.07 -2.06
N TYR A 97 -1.40 16.45 -3.03
CA TYR A 97 -0.05 15.91 -2.86
C TYR A 97 0.97 17.04 -2.89
N LYS A 98 1.40 17.48 -1.70
CA LYS A 98 2.41 18.54 -1.53
C LYS A 98 3.83 18.05 -1.73
N GLU A 99 4.10 16.82 -1.34
CA GLU A 99 5.34 16.14 -1.64
C GLU A 99 5.12 15.24 -2.87
N ARG A 100 5.91 15.45 -3.92
CA ARG A 100 5.80 14.72 -5.19
C ARG A 100 7.15 14.16 -5.66
N ARG A 101 8.16 14.22 -4.81
CA ARG A 101 9.46 13.61 -5.08
C ARG A 101 9.39 12.11 -4.84
N VAL A 102 10.32 11.41 -5.48
CA VAL A 102 10.50 9.96 -5.36
C VAL A 102 11.97 9.72 -5.05
N TRP A 103 12.23 8.80 -4.14
CA TRP A 103 13.57 8.40 -3.75
C TRP A 103 13.81 6.95 -4.18
N SER A 104 15.00 6.65 -4.68
CA SER A 104 15.42 5.29 -5.00
C SER A 104 16.50 4.83 -4.03
N SER A 105 16.47 3.55 -3.67
CA SER A 105 17.56 2.89 -2.95
C SER A 105 18.88 2.93 -3.75
N ALA A 106 20.00 2.67 -3.08
CA ALA A 106 21.33 2.67 -3.69
C ALA A 106 21.49 1.64 -4.82
N ASP A 107 20.82 0.48 -4.72
CA ASP A 107 20.77 -0.54 -5.77
C ASP A 107 19.69 -0.26 -6.84
N GLY A 108 18.90 0.79 -6.64
CA GLY A 108 17.80 1.20 -7.51
C GLY A 108 16.60 0.26 -7.50
N LYS A 109 16.55 -0.76 -6.63
CA LYS A 109 15.49 -1.78 -6.63
C LYS A 109 14.34 -1.48 -5.68
N SER A 110 14.43 -0.43 -4.88
CA SER A 110 13.31 0.06 -4.08
C SER A 110 13.04 1.52 -4.38
N LEU A 111 11.77 1.87 -4.45
CA LEU A 111 11.31 3.26 -4.49
C LEU A 111 10.61 3.59 -3.17
N GLN A 112 10.86 4.78 -2.66
CA GLN A 112 10.04 5.38 -1.61
C GLN A 112 9.44 6.68 -2.13
N LEU A 113 8.20 6.95 -1.74
CA LEU A 113 7.56 8.25 -1.93
C LEU A 113 6.61 8.55 -0.77
N VAL A 114 6.19 9.80 -0.68
CA VAL A 114 5.20 10.22 0.31
C VAL A 114 3.84 10.31 -0.37
N ALA A 115 2.87 9.57 0.17
CA ALA A 115 1.51 9.54 -0.31
C ALA A 115 0.53 10.04 0.78
N VAL A 116 -0.62 10.55 0.37
CA VAL A 116 -1.68 10.99 1.28
C VAL A 116 -3.01 10.43 0.82
N ALA A 117 -3.73 9.74 1.70
CA ALA A 117 -5.06 9.24 1.35
C ALA A 117 -6.04 10.41 1.14
N ARG A 118 -7.11 10.14 0.40
CA ARG A 118 -8.18 11.11 0.16
C ARG A 118 -9.13 11.26 1.34
N ASP A 119 -9.27 10.20 2.14
CA ASP A 119 -10.11 10.14 3.32
C ASP A 119 -9.31 9.63 4.53
N ALA A 120 -9.62 10.17 5.71
CA ALA A 120 -8.87 9.83 6.92
C ALA A 120 -9.21 8.42 7.46
N CYS A 121 -10.25 7.80 6.87
CA CYS A 121 -10.66 6.43 7.12
C CYS A 121 -10.00 5.38 6.22
N ALA A 122 -9.17 5.80 5.27
CA ALA A 122 -8.34 4.89 4.49
C ALA A 122 -6.86 5.23 4.66
N GLY A 123 -6.04 4.21 4.84
CA GLY A 123 -4.62 4.30 4.52
C GLY A 123 -4.41 4.56 3.02
N ILE A 124 -3.15 4.65 2.61
CA ILE A 124 -2.78 4.68 1.20
C ILE A 124 -1.71 3.65 0.97
N ASP A 125 -1.85 2.92 -0.12
CA ASP A 125 -0.90 1.93 -0.58
C ASP A 125 -0.40 2.30 -1.98
N ALA A 126 0.71 1.70 -2.38
CA ALA A 126 1.33 1.92 -3.67
C ALA A 126 1.76 0.59 -4.28
N GLN A 127 1.48 0.43 -5.56
CA GLN A 127 1.85 -0.77 -6.31
C GLN A 127 2.42 -0.41 -7.67
N VAL A 128 3.34 -1.24 -8.15
CA VAL A 128 3.83 -1.16 -9.53
C VAL A 128 2.76 -1.77 -10.44
N SER A 129 2.04 -0.95 -11.20
CA SER A 129 1.02 -1.42 -12.12
C SER A 129 1.59 -1.83 -13.47
N GLN A 130 2.73 -1.25 -13.86
CA GLN A 130 3.43 -1.59 -15.08
C GLN A 130 4.93 -1.29 -14.94
N ALA A 131 5.78 -2.16 -15.46
CA ALA A 131 7.21 -1.91 -15.58
C ALA A 131 7.69 -2.30 -16.98
N THR A 132 8.43 -1.40 -17.62
CA THR A 132 9.03 -1.58 -18.94
C THR A 132 10.51 -1.20 -18.89
N ASP A 133 11.19 -1.30 -20.04
CA ASP A 133 12.58 -0.86 -20.19
C ASP A 133 12.76 0.66 -20.09
N THR A 134 11.67 1.43 -20.27
CA THR A 134 11.72 2.90 -20.31
C THR A 134 10.94 3.56 -19.16
N SER A 135 10.00 2.86 -18.54
CA SER A 135 9.13 3.45 -17.52
C SER A 135 8.70 2.44 -16.45
N VAL A 136 8.38 2.98 -15.27
CA VAL A 136 7.74 2.27 -14.17
C VAL A 136 6.51 3.07 -13.78
N THR A 137 5.32 2.51 -13.97
CA THR A 137 4.06 3.10 -13.55
C THR A 137 3.73 2.65 -12.13
N VAL A 138 3.61 3.61 -11.24
CA VAL A 138 3.19 3.43 -9.85
C VAL A 138 1.75 3.90 -9.72
N SER A 139 0.91 3.04 -9.15
CA SER A 139 -0.47 3.34 -8.82
C SER A 139 -0.61 3.50 -7.31
N LEU A 140 -1.16 4.63 -6.88
CA LEU A 140 -1.59 4.87 -5.52
C LEU A 140 -3.06 4.49 -5.35
N SER A 141 -3.39 3.78 -4.28
CA SER A 141 -4.77 3.36 -3.99
C SER A 141 -5.08 3.47 -2.49
N PRO A 142 -6.30 3.87 -2.12
CA PRO A 142 -6.72 3.85 -0.74
C PRO A 142 -6.74 2.42 -0.18
N MET A 143 -6.34 2.26 1.07
CA MET A 143 -6.46 1.00 1.80
C MET A 143 -7.85 0.88 2.44
N THR A 144 -8.30 -0.35 2.68
CA THR A 144 -9.57 -0.59 3.40
C THR A 144 -9.50 -0.35 4.90
N SER A 145 -8.30 -0.17 5.46
CA SER A 145 -8.07 0.03 6.90
C SER A 145 -7.84 1.50 7.24
N PRO A 146 -8.37 1.99 8.39
CA PRO A 146 -8.25 3.39 8.78
C PRO A 146 -6.82 3.81 9.16
N GLN A 147 -6.50 5.08 8.90
CA GLN A 147 -5.25 5.66 9.38
C GLN A 147 -5.30 5.78 10.90
N GLY A 148 -4.32 5.20 11.59
CA GLY A 148 -4.11 5.40 13.02
C GLY A 148 -4.99 4.55 13.95
N GLY A 149 -5.66 3.52 13.44
CA GLY A 149 -6.43 2.57 14.23
C GLY A 149 -5.96 1.12 14.06
N PRO A 150 -6.39 0.19 14.94
CA PRO A 150 -6.19 -1.24 14.70
C PRO A 150 -6.90 -1.65 13.41
N GLU A 151 -6.36 -2.65 12.70
CA GLU A 151 -7.02 -3.22 11.52
C GLU A 151 -8.46 -3.65 11.86
N GLY A 152 -9.43 -3.19 11.07
CA GLY A 152 -10.86 -3.44 11.33
C GLY A 152 -11.52 -2.54 12.40
N GLY A 153 -10.77 -1.58 12.96
CA GLY A 153 -11.30 -0.58 13.90
C GLY A 153 -12.36 0.33 13.27
N LYS A 154 -13.35 0.73 14.07
CA LYS A 154 -14.44 1.65 13.68
C LYS A 154 -14.07 3.13 13.84
N VAL A 155 -12.85 3.43 14.29
CA VAL A 155 -12.38 4.79 14.59
C VAL A 155 -11.29 5.15 13.58
N CYS A 156 -11.47 6.27 12.89
CA CYS A 156 -10.52 6.82 11.93
C CYS A 156 -9.82 8.04 12.51
N ALA A 157 -8.64 8.38 11.97
CA ALA A 157 -8.04 9.67 12.22
C ALA A 157 -8.97 10.80 11.74
N THR A 158 -8.89 11.97 12.37
CA THR A 158 -9.55 13.20 11.90
C THR A 158 -8.68 14.00 10.93
N VAL A 159 -7.40 13.63 10.83
CA VAL A 159 -6.37 14.36 10.08
C VAL A 159 -5.72 13.41 9.08
N LEU A 160 -5.65 13.83 7.81
CA LEU A 160 -4.90 13.14 6.78
C LEU A 160 -3.40 13.26 7.09
N THR A 161 -2.76 12.12 7.34
CA THR A 161 -1.33 12.09 7.64
C THR A 161 -0.57 11.60 6.41
N PRO A 162 0.36 12.39 5.85
CA PRO A 162 1.26 11.91 4.82
C PRO A 162 2.02 10.67 5.30
N ARG A 163 2.14 9.65 4.46
CA ARG A 163 2.82 8.40 4.79
C ARG A 163 3.82 8.04 3.72
N ALA A 164 4.95 7.51 4.16
CA ALA A 164 5.90 6.84 3.29
C ALA A 164 5.28 5.54 2.77
N VAL A 165 5.38 5.32 1.47
CA VAL A 165 5.10 4.04 0.83
C VAL A 165 6.37 3.56 0.16
N GLU A 166 6.67 2.27 0.31
CA GLU A 166 7.83 1.62 -0.29
C GLU A 166 7.39 0.60 -1.33
N LEU A 167 8.04 0.62 -2.48
CA LEU A 167 7.77 -0.29 -3.58
C LEU A 167 9.05 -1.03 -3.97
N ALA A 168 8.97 -2.35 -4.03
CA ALA A 168 10.02 -3.16 -4.63
C ALA A 168 9.89 -3.16 -6.16
N LEU A 169 11.02 -3.08 -6.85
CA LEU A 169 11.15 -3.20 -8.29
C LEU A 169 11.87 -4.50 -8.64
N GLU A 170 11.40 -5.18 -9.68
CA GLU A 170 12.07 -6.38 -10.21
C GLU A 170 13.43 -6.06 -10.84
N GLN A 171 13.57 -4.84 -11.38
CA GLN A 171 14.78 -4.32 -12.00
C GLN A 171 15.16 -2.96 -11.41
N PRO A 172 16.45 -2.59 -11.37
CA PRO A 172 16.89 -1.27 -10.91
C PRO A 172 16.28 -0.11 -11.72
N ILE A 173 15.88 0.99 -11.08
CA ILE A 173 15.21 2.12 -11.76
C ILE A 173 16.05 2.70 -12.90
N GLY A 174 17.37 2.79 -12.75
CA GLY A 174 18.28 3.25 -13.81
C GLY A 174 17.87 4.60 -14.38
N THR A 175 17.68 4.69 -15.69
CA THR A 175 17.23 5.89 -16.41
C THR A 175 15.73 5.90 -16.71
N ARG A 176 14.96 4.94 -16.18
CA ARG A 176 13.53 4.80 -16.47
C ARG A 176 12.73 5.90 -15.81
N THR A 177 11.68 6.37 -16.49
CA THR A 177 10.77 7.36 -15.93
C THR A 177 9.81 6.70 -14.94
N VAL A 178 9.67 7.26 -13.75
CA VAL A 178 8.64 6.88 -12.78
C VAL A 178 7.39 7.70 -13.10
N VAL A 179 6.30 7.04 -13.46
CA VAL A 179 5.00 7.68 -13.67
C VAL A 179 4.12 7.37 -12.47
N VAL A 180 3.71 8.38 -11.71
CA VAL A 180 2.87 8.18 -10.54
C VAL A 180 1.44 8.59 -10.86
N THR A 181 0.52 7.67 -10.61
CA THR A 181 -0.92 7.82 -10.87
C THR A 181 -1.69 7.45 -9.62
N GLU A 182 -2.93 7.93 -9.52
CA GLU A 182 -3.84 7.55 -8.45
C GLU A 182 -5.00 6.76 -9.06
N ASN A 183 -5.23 5.55 -8.55
CA ASN A 183 -6.40 4.77 -8.88
C ASN A 183 -7.57 5.25 -8.00
N ALA A 184 -8.59 5.82 -8.64
CA ALA A 184 -9.88 5.99 -8.02
C ALA A 184 -10.52 4.60 -7.88
N GLY A 185 -10.41 4.02 -6.69
CA GLY A 185 -11.16 2.81 -6.33
C GLY A 185 -12.66 3.03 -6.36
#